data_AF-A0A0S7ZMT9-F1
#
_entry.id   AF-A0A0S7ZMT9-F1
#
_cell.length_a   1.000
_cell.length_b   1.000
_cell.length_c   1.000
_cell.angle_alpha   90.00
_cell.angle_beta   90.00
_cell.angle_gamma   90.00
#
_symmetry.space_group_name_H-M   'P 1'
#
loop_
_entity.id
_entity.type
_entity.pdbx_description
1 polymer ?
#
loop_
_entity_poly.entity_id
_entity_poly.type
_entity_poly.pdbx_seq_one_letter_code
_entity_poly.pdbx_strand_id
1 'polypeptide(L)'
;MVKHKILFVDDEVNTLSAFKRIFFNHDELEIFTARDGVEGLKILGLNNDIDLVISDMRMPQLKGSDFLTYVKDKYPNVLRIMLTGYADMSTTLEAINKGEVYRFLTKPWNDDDLKITVLKSLEYADLRKRNEEMSKIIWRKNRELKMLNESLEDKVKKRTSQLEKAIEKLKEMTEVLKQNFQEVIVLLTGIISLFHKDLAAHSKRVAGLAEALCNKLAIDNEEKEIIIQAAFLHDIGLVGASEEIYSGNIDKLDEKSRNFYLYHPVIGEKIVGAVKTLRKIARIIRFHHEEYNGTGFPDKLRNGRIPLGAQIIKIASDFDDFRFKRGLSIDDALKAIKEGSYKSYDPDIVNTFMKIQSDSSTQQKSPITRIKVKDLQPGMYLIDEITLENGVLLVPKGVLIEEVILKKIKTFSSLLRLDREVEIKHIEENVV
;
A
#
# COMPACT_ATOMS: atom_id res chain seq x y z
N MET A 1 12.94 -56.69 4.57
CA MET A 1 14.30 -56.35 5.07
C MET A 1 15.26 -56.48 3.91
N VAL A 2 16.17 -55.51 3.73
CA VAL A 2 17.25 -55.62 2.74
C VAL A 2 18.21 -56.68 3.26
N LYS A 3 18.49 -57.71 2.47
CA LYS A 3 19.47 -58.74 2.84
C LYS A 3 20.87 -58.24 2.51
N HIS A 4 21.77 -58.23 3.49
CA HIS A 4 23.18 -57.94 3.24
C HIS A 4 23.89 -59.18 2.71
N LYS A 5 24.69 -59.00 1.66
CA LYS A 5 25.43 -60.10 1.05
C LYS A 5 26.88 -60.06 1.49
N ILE A 6 27.36 -61.15 2.09
CA ILE A 6 28.71 -61.26 2.63
C ILE A 6 29.44 -62.40 1.91
N LEU A 7 30.67 -62.17 1.47
CA LEU A 7 31.54 -63.20 0.92
C LEU A 7 32.69 -63.50 1.87
N PHE A 8 32.76 -64.74 2.35
CA PHE A 8 33.91 -65.27 3.07
C PHE A 8 34.83 -66.04 2.11
N VAL A 9 36.13 -65.78 2.17
CA VAL A 9 37.15 -66.42 1.33
C VAL A 9 38.23 -67.00 2.22
N ASP A 10 38.36 -68.31 2.23
CA ASP A 10 39.30 -69.04 3.09
C ASP A 10 39.56 -70.42 2.49
N ASP A 11 40.80 -70.89 2.50
CA ASP A 11 41.16 -72.20 1.96
C ASP A 11 40.78 -73.36 2.89
N GLU A 12 40.53 -73.08 4.16
CA GLU A 12 40.08 -74.07 5.13
C GLU A 12 38.54 -74.21 5.13
N VAL A 13 38.06 -75.37 4.65
CA VAL A 13 36.62 -75.70 4.61
C VAL A 13 35.96 -75.65 5.99
N ASN A 14 36.70 -76.00 7.05
CA ASN A 14 36.22 -75.95 8.42
C ASN A 14 35.95 -74.50 8.88
N THR A 15 36.82 -73.57 8.49
CA THR A 15 36.69 -72.14 8.77
C THR A 15 35.47 -71.55 8.06
N LEU A 16 35.29 -71.84 6.77
CA LEU A 16 34.08 -71.46 6.02
C LEU A 16 32.80 -72.01 6.64
N SER A 17 32.83 -73.25 7.13
CA SER A 17 31.69 -73.89 7.80
C SER A 17 31.39 -73.24 9.15
N ALA A 18 32.43 -72.82 9.88
CA ALA A 18 32.28 -72.07 11.13
C ALA A 18 31.59 -70.73 10.88
N PHE A 19 31.98 -69.96 9.85
CA PHE A 19 31.32 -68.71 9.50
C PHE A 19 29.83 -68.91 9.18
N LYS A 20 29.49 -69.92 8.37
CA LYS A 20 28.07 -70.26 8.11
C LYS A 20 27.29 -70.55 9.39
N ARG A 21 27.90 -71.26 10.35
CA ARG A 21 27.26 -71.58 11.64
C ARG A 21 27.07 -70.35 12.52
N ILE A 22 28.08 -69.47 12.60
CA ILE A 22 28.07 -68.26 13.43
C ILE A 22 26.92 -67.32 13.03
N PHE A 23 26.67 -67.20 11.72
CA PHE A 23 25.67 -66.30 11.16
C PHE A 23 24.36 -67.00 10.73
N PHE A 24 24.17 -68.29 11.07
CA PHE A 24 23.01 -69.08 10.63
C PHE A 24 21.65 -68.51 11.06
N ASN A 25 21.59 -67.89 12.25
CA ASN A 25 20.35 -67.32 12.80
C ASN A 25 20.11 -65.84 12.40
N HIS A 26 20.84 -65.31 11.42
CA HIS A 26 20.66 -63.94 10.93
C HIS A 26 19.96 -63.95 9.57
N ASP A 27 18.63 -63.90 9.58
CA ASP A 27 17.78 -63.95 8.38
C ASP A 27 18.01 -62.76 7.42
N GLU A 28 18.59 -61.68 7.93
CA GLU A 28 19.01 -60.48 7.21
C GLU A 28 20.35 -60.61 6.47
N LEU A 29 21.09 -61.71 6.65
CA LEU A 29 22.39 -61.95 6.00
C LEU A 29 22.30 -63.08 4.98
N GLU A 30 22.90 -62.86 3.81
CA GLU A 30 23.11 -63.89 2.78
C GLU A 30 24.60 -64.16 2.65
N ILE A 31 25.00 -65.42 2.90
CA ILE A 31 26.40 -65.81 3.05
C ILE A 31 26.87 -66.56 1.80
N PHE A 32 27.88 -66.00 1.15
CA PHE A 32 28.66 -66.64 0.11
C PHE A 32 30.00 -67.10 0.69
N THR A 33 30.50 -68.23 0.18
CA THR A 33 31.80 -68.79 0.59
C THR A 33 32.59 -69.22 -0.62
N ALA A 34 33.88 -68.89 -0.64
CA ALA A 34 34.84 -69.31 -1.65
C ALA A 34 36.08 -69.94 -0.99
N ARG A 35 36.70 -70.92 -1.66
CA ARG A 35 37.85 -71.67 -1.17
C ARG A 35 39.20 -71.07 -1.56
N ASP A 36 39.20 -70.11 -2.47
CA ASP A 36 40.38 -69.35 -2.85
C ASP A 36 39.98 -67.99 -3.44
N GLY A 37 40.96 -67.10 -3.62
CA GLY A 37 40.72 -65.77 -4.18
C GLY A 37 40.16 -65.81 -5.62
N VAL A 38 40.43 -66.84 -6.41
CA VAL A 38 39.95 -66.96 -7.80
C VAL A 38 38.45 -67.27 -7.81
N GLU A 39 38.00 -68.20 -6.98
CA GLU A 39 36.59 -68.48 -6.75
C GLU A 39 35.87 -67.26 -6.15
N GLY A 40 36.49 -66.56 -5.21
CA GLY A 40 35.96 -65.33 -4.63
C GLY A 40 35.67 -64.26 -5.69
N LEU A 41 36.60 -64.06 -6.64
CA LEU A 41 36.40 -63.12 -7.76
C LEU A 41 35.28 -63.55 -8.72
N LYS A 42 35.12 -64.86 -8.96
CA LYS A 42 34.00 -65.38 -9.77
C LYS A 42 32.66 -65.08 -9.09
N ILE A 43 32.56 -65.28 -7.79
CA ILE A 43 31.34 -64.99 -7.02
C ILE A 43 31.02 -63.49 -7.06
N LEU A 44 32.02 -62.61 -6.88
CA LEU A 44 31.85 -61.16 -7.01
C LEU A 44 31.38 -60.74 -8.41
N GLY A 45 31.90 -61.38 -9.47
CA GLY A 45 31.46 -61.11 -10.84
C GLY A 45 30.01 -61.55 -11.11
N LEU A 46 29.56 -62.64 -10.47
CA LEU A 46 28.18 -63.13 -10.58
C LEU A 46 27.21 -62.37 -9.66
N ASN A 47 27.70 -61.79 -8.57
CA ASN A 47 26.90 -61.10 -7.54
C ASN A 47 27.49 -59.71 -7.27
N ASN A 48 27.08 -58.74 -8.09
CA ASN A 48 27.61 -57.38 -8.06
C ASN A 48 27.08 -56.51 -6.90
N ASP A 49 26.35 -57.11 -5.96
CA ASP A 49 25.70 -56.47 -4.81
C ASP A 49 26.19 -57.02 -3.46
N ILE A 50 27.39 -57.63 -3.43
CA ILE A 50 28.07 -58.00 -2.18
C ILE A 50 28.43 -56.73 -1.41
N ASP A 51 28.11 -56.67 -0.12
CA ASP A 51 28.36 -55.51 0.75
C ASP A 51 29.69 -55.61 1.49
N LEU A 52 30.11 -56.83 1.82
CA LEU A 52 31.27 -57.11 2.64
C LEU A 52 32.00 -58.36 2.16
N VAL A 53 33.33 -58.26 2.06
CA VAL A 53 34.23 -59.37 1.78
C VAL A 53 35.15 -59.58 2.98
N ILE A 54 35.28 -60.83 3.41
CA ILE A 54 36.17 -61.24 4.49
C ILE A 54 37.09 -62.32 3.95
N SER A 55 38.39 -62.05 3.88
CA SER A 55 39.37 -62.97 3.26
C SER A 55 40.48 -63.32 4.22
N ASP A 56 40.89 -64.59 4.25
CA ASP A 56 42.16 -64.97 4.85
C ASP A 56 43.36 -64.37 4.12
N MET A 57 44.45 -64.10 4.84
CA MET A 57 45.70 -63.57 4.31
C MET A 57 46.43 -64.60 3.44
N ARG A 58 46.52 -65.86 3.90
CA ARG A 58 47.39 -66.90 3.33
C ARG A 58 46.55 -68.00 2.68
N MET A 59 46.20 -67.78 1.43
CA MET A 59 45.48 -68.77 0.62
C MET A 59 46.34 -69.25 -0.57
N PRO A 60 46.11 -70.48 -1.08
CA PRO A 60 46.72 -70.97 -2.32
C PRO A 60 46.31 -70.12 -3.54
N GLN A 61 47.16 -70.13 -4.57
CA GLN A 61 46.97 -69.43 -5.85
C GLN A 61 47.00 -67.89 -5.77
N LEU A 62 46.01 -67.27 -5.12
CA LEU A 62 45.87 -65.83 -4.98
C LEU A 62 45.84 -65.46 -3.49
N LYS A 63 46.83 -64.69 -3.04
CA LYS A 63 46.92 -64.25 -1.64
C LYS A 63 45.77 -63.31 -1.30
N GLY A 64 45.36 -63.31 -0.03
CA GLY A 64 44.25 -62.46 0.45
C GLY A 64 44.47 -60.97 0.21
N SER A 65 45.71 -60.48 0.39
CA SER A 65 46.07 -59.10 0.11
C SER A 65 45.83 -58.74 -1.36
N ASP A 66 46.31 -59.56 -2.29
CA ASP A 66 46.20 -59.32 -3.72
C ASP A 66 44.73 -59.39 -4.18
N PHE A 67 43.97 -60.34 -3.62
CA PHE A 67 42.53 -60.44 -3.81
C PHE A 67 41.80 -59.17 -3.33
N LEU A 68 42.04 -58.69 -2.10
CA LEU A 68 41.37 -57.52 -1.56
C LEU A 68 41.77 -56.22 -2.29
N THR A 69 43.01 -56.12 -2.77
CA THR A 69 43.44 -55.03 -3.66
C THR A 69 42.65 -55.02 -4.96
N TYR A 70 42.45 -56.19 -5.58
CA TYR A 70 41.58 -56.28 -6.75
C TYR A 70 40.13 -55.85 -6.44
N VAL A 71 39.60 -56.26 -5.29
CA VAL A 71 38.25 -55.87 -4.85
C VAL A 71 38.15 -54.36 -4.65
N LYS A 72 39.17 -53.71 -4.08
CA LYS A 72 39.21 -52.25 -3.93
C LYS A 72 39.08 -51.53 -5.27
N ASP A 73 39.81 -51.98 -6.29
CA ASP A 73 39.87 -51.29 -7.58
C ASP A 73 38.63 -51.53 -8.43
N LYS A 74 38.10 -52.76 -8.45
CA LYS A 74 36.93 -53.14 -9.26
C LYS A 74 35.60 -52.93 -8.55
N TYR A 75 35.57 -53.07 -7.23
CA TYR A 75 34.37 -52.99 -6.39
C TYR A 75 34.60 -52.06 -5.18
N PRO A 76 34.84 -50.75 -5.42
CA PRO A 76 35.29 -49.81 -4.39
C PRO A 76 34.30 -49.61 -3.23
N ASN A 77 33.02 -49.91 -3.47
CA ASN A 77 31.93 -49.78 -2.50
C ASN A 77 31.81 -50.99 -1.56
N VAL A 78 32.47 -52.10 -1.87
CA VAL A 78 32.45 -53.33 -1.06
C VAL A 78 33.42 -53.17 0.09
N LEU A 79 32.96 -53.33 1.33
CA LEU A 79 33.86 -53.31 2.47
C LEU A 79 34.73 -54.56 2.49
N ARG A 80 35.95 -54.42 3.00
CA ARG A 80 36.98 -55.46 2.92
C ARG A 80 37.56 -55.68 4.31
N ILE A 81 37.44 -56.89 4.83
CA ILE A 81 38.05 -57.33 6.09
C ILE A 81 39.07 -58.42 5.78
N MET A 82 40.22 -58.33 6.42
CA MET A 82 41.26 -59.35 6.32
C MET A 82 41.34 -60.18 7.60
N LEU A 83 41.42 -61.49 7.47
CA LEU A 83 41.71 -62.41 8.57
C LEU A 83 43.21 -62.72 8.55
N THR A 84 43.88 -62.56 9.70
CA THR A 84 45.34 -62.71 9.80
C THR A 84 45.73 -63.62 10.97
N GLY A 85 46.81 -64.38 10.82
CA GLY A 85 47.42 -65.10 11.94
C GLY A 85 48.40 -64.22 12.73
N TYR A 86 48.81 -64.69 13.92
CA TYR A 86 49.80 -63.99 14.76
C TYR A 86 51.15 -63.71 14.08
N ALA A 87 51.50 -64.46 13.02
CA ALA A 87 52.78 -64.35 12.31
C ALA A 87 52.81 -63.26 11.21
N ASP A 88 51.71 -62.53 10.97
CA ASP A 88 51.55 -61.65 9.79
C ASP A 88 51.42 -60.15 10.12
N MET A 89 51.84 -59.72 11.32
CA MET A 89 51.59 -58.36 11.83
C MET A 89 52.27 -57.24 11.02
N SER A 90 53.47 -57.47 10.47
CA SER A 90 54.20 -56.47 9.68
C SER A 90 53.57 -56.24 8.30
N THR A 91 53.16 -57.31 7.61
CA THR A 91 52.43 -57.27 6.32
C THR A 91 51.01 -56.74 6.47
N THR A 92 50.37 -56.93 7.62
CA THR A 92 49.03 -56.39 7.91
C THR A 92 49.02 -54.85 7.98
N LEU A 93 50.08 -54.23 8.48
CA LEU A 93 50.20 -52.77 8.57
C LEU A 93 50.35 -52.09 7.20
N GLU A 94 51.00 -52.76 6.24
CA GLU A 94 51.17 -52.25 4.87
C GLU A 94 49.84 -52.21 4.10
N ALA A 95 48.98 -53.21 4.26
CA ALA A 95 47.65 -53.27 3.64
C ALA A 95 46.70 -52.16 4.16
N ILE A 96 46.83 -51.80 5.44
CA ILE A 96 46.09 -50.67 6.04
C ILE A 96 46.55 -49.34 5.44
N ASN A 97 47.86 -49.11 5.38
CA ASN A 97 48.42 -47.84 4.90
C ASN A 97 48.14 -47.57 3.42
N LYS A 98 47.87 -48.60 2.63
CA LYS A 98 47.43 -48.48 1.23
C LYS A 98 45.90 -48.37 1.07
N GLY A 99 45.13 -48.40 2.15
CA GLY A 99 43.66 -48.32 2.13
C GLY A 99 42.99 -49.54 1.47
N GLU A 100 43.65 -50.70 1.50
CA GLU A 100 43.19 -51.94 0.86
C GLU A 100 42.07 -52.60 1.68
N VAL A 101 42.07 -52.39 3.00
CA VAL A 101 41.12 -53.01 3.94
C VAL A 101 40.53 -52.03 4.94
N TYR A 102 39.26 -52.24 5.27
CA TYR A 102 38.50 -51.46 6.27
C TYR A 102 38.87 -51.86 7.71
N ARG A 103 39.09 -53.17 7.95
CA ARG A 103 39.41 -53.73 9.27
C ARG A 103 40.19 -55.04 9.11
N PHE A 104 40.92 -55.46 10.14
CA PHE A 104 41.46 -56.82 10.25
C PHE A 104 40.90 -57.54 11.47
N LEU A 105 40.93 -58.88 11.43
CA LEU A 105 40.58 -59.77 12.52
C LEU A 105 41.66 -60.85 12.64
N THR A 106 41.98 -61.25 13.87
CA THR A 106 43.04 -62.24 14.13
C THR A 106 42.47 -63.66 14.28
N LYS A 107 43.18 -64.66 13.77
CA LYS A 107 42.91 -66.09 13.99
C LYS A 107 43.72 -66.61 15.21
N PRO A 108 43.12 -67.40 16.13
CA PRO A 108 41.70 -67.73 16.23
C PRO A 108 40.87 -66.51 16.68
N TRP A 109 39.69 -66.33 16.11
CA TRP A 109 38.79 -65.23 16.48
C TRP A 109 37.86 -65.64 17.64
N ASN A 110 37.30 -64.64 18.31
CA ASN A 110 36.14 -64.82 19.16
C ASN A 110 34.86 -64.62 18.31
N ASP A 111 33.89 -65.51 18.44
CA ASP A 111 32.66 -65.49 17.63
C ASP A 111 31.85 -64.20 17.84
N ASP A 112 31.81 -63.66 19.06
CA ASP A 112 31.10 -62.41 19.34
C ASP A 112 31.83 -61.20 18.75
N ASP A 113 33.16 -61.16 18.83
CA ASP A 113 33.96 -60.09 18.23
C ASP A 113 33.83 -60.06 16.70
N LEU A 114 33.82 -61.24 16.07
CA LEU A 114 33.59 -61.37 14.63
C LEU A 114 32.20 -60.86 14.25
N LYS A 115 31.15 -61.28 14.97
CA LYS A 115 29.78 -60.81 14.73
C LYS A 115 29.65 -59.29 14.86
N ILE A 116 30.16 -58.73 15.97
CA ILE A 116 30.13 -57.29 16.21
C ILE A 116 30.85 -56.54 15.08
N THR A 117 32.00 -57.05 14.65
CA THR A 117 32.78 -56.42 13.58
C THR A 117 32.03 -56.45 12.25
N VAL A 118 31.47 -57.61 11.87
CA VAL A 118 30.69 -57.77 10.63
C VAL A 118 29.47 -56.84 10.61
N LEU A 119 28.67 -56.86 11.68
CA LEU A 119 27.46 -56.03 11.76
C LEU A 119 27.78 -54.54 11.73
N LYS A 120 28.80 -54.09 12.46
CA LYS A 120 29.26 -52.67 12.42
C LYS A 120 29.78 -52.28 11.05
N SER A 121 30.48 -53.18 10.34
CA SER A 121 30.92 -52.92 8.97
C SER A 121 29.73 -52.74 8.04
N LEU A 122 28.73 -53.60 8.08
CA LEU A 122 27.54 -53.48 7.25
C LEU A 122 26.76 -52.17 7.54
N GLU A 123 26.60 -51.82 8.81
CA GLU A 123 26.00 -50.53 9.20
C GLU A 123 26.77 -49.33 8.61
N TYR A 124 28.10 -49.38 8.64
CA TYR A 124 28.94 -48.34 8.03
C TYR A 124 28.77 -48.27 6.50
N ALA A 125 28.67 -49.41 5.81
CA ALA A 125 28.43 -49.45 4.37
C ALA A 125 27.11 -48.77 4.02
N ASP A 126 26.05 -49.08 4.78
CA ASP A 126 24.73 -48.48 4.58
C ASP A 126 24.73 -46.98 4.84
N LEU A 127 25.38 -46.55 5.93
CA LEU A 127 25.48 -45.13 6.26
C LEU A 127 26.20 -44.36 5.15
N ARG A 128 27.27 -44.94 4.59
CA ARG A 128 28.01 -44.35 3.48
C ARG A 128 27.16 -44.26 2.22
N LYS A 129 26.48 -45.33 1.81
CA LYS A 129 25.57 -45.31 0.65
C LYS A 129 24.48 -44.24 0.82
N ARG A 130 23.83 -44.19 1.98
CA ARG A 130 22.81 -43.18 2.32
C ARG A 130 23.35 -41.76 2.27
N ASN A 131 24.56 -41.51 2.78
CA ASN A 131 25.18 -40.19 2.73
C ASN A 131 25.49 -39.72 1.30
N GLU A 132 25.98 -40.63 0.44
CA GLU A 132 26.26 -40.32 -0.97
C GLU A 132 24.95 -40.01 -1.73
N GLU A 133 23.89 -40.78 -1.49
CA GLU A 133 22.56 -40.52 -2.06
C GLU A 133 21.97 -39.20 -1.58
N MET A 134 22.02 -38.93 -0.27
CA MET A 134 21.54 -37.69 0.33
C MET A 134 22.27 -36.48 -0.25
N SER A 135 23.59 -36.58 -0.43
CA SER A 135 24.40 -35.52 -1.01
C SER A 135 23.97 -35.17 -2.44
N LYS A 136 23.62 -36.19 -3.25
CA LYS A 136 23.08 -35.98 -4.61
C LYS A 136 21.71 -35.30 -4.58
N ILE A 137 20.83 -35.70 -3.66
CA ILE A 137 19.50 -35.10 -3.49
C ILE A 137 19.61 -33.64 -3.07
N ILE A 138 20.44 -33.34 -2.06
CA ILE A 138 20.70 -31.99 -1.58
C ILE A 138 21.21 -31.10 -2.71
N TRP A 139 22.18 -31.59 -3.50
CA TRP A 139 22.72 -30.84 -4.63
C TRP A 139 21.62 -30.51 -5.65
N ARG A 140 20.78 -31.49 -6.01
CA ARG A 140 19.66 -31.27 -6.94
C ARG A 140 18.65 -30.27 -6.40
N LYS A 141 18.27 -30.38 -5.12
CA LYS A 141 17.29 -29.49 -4.48
C LYS A 141 17.82 -28.06 -4.32
N ASN A 142 19.08 -27.89 -3.96
CA ASN A 142 19.71 -26.57 -3.91
C ASN A 142 19.73 -25.89 -5.28
N ARG A 143 19.99 -26.65 -6.36
CA ARG A 143 19.95 -26.11 -7.72
C ARG A 143 18.53 -25.70 -8.13
N GLU A 144 17.54 -26.53 -7.85
CA GLU A 144 16.12 -26.24 -8.10
C GLU A 144 15.67 -24.99 -7.34
N LEU A 145 16.02 -24.89 -6.05
CA LEU A 145 15.69 -23.75 -5.20
C LEU A 145 16.33 -22.46 -5.71
N LYS A 146 17.59 -22.51 -6.15
CA LYS A 146 18.28 -21.34 -6.72
C LYS A 146 17.56 -20.82 -7.97
N MET A 147 17.21 -21.69 -8.91
CA MET A 147 16.47 -21.30 -10.12
C MET A 147 15.09 -20.74 -9.80
N LEU A 148 14.39 -21.33 -8.82
CA LEU A 148 13.09 -20.83 -8.38
C LEU A 148 13.22 -19.45 -7.73
N ASN A 149 14.24 -19.24 -6.89
CA ASN A 149 14.47 -17.98 -6.21
C ASN A 149 14.78 -16.86 -7.23
N GLU A 150 15.68 -17.10 -8.19
CA GLU A 150 15.96 -16.16 -9.28
C GLU A 150 14.69 -15.80 -10.07
N SER A 151 13.87 -16.79 -10.42
CA SER A 151 12.60 -16.54 -11.13
C SER A 151 11.57 -15.77 -10.28
N LEU A 152 11.53 -16.01 -8.97
CA LEU A 152 10.65 -15.28 -8.06
C LEU A 152 11.11 -13.84 -7.90
N GLU A 153 12.41 -13.59 -7.77
CA GLU A 153 12.98 -12.24 -7.70
C GLU A 153 12.62 -11.42 -8.95
N ASP A 154 12.73 -12.01 -10.14
CA ASP A 154 12.31 -11.37 -11.40
C ASP A 154 10.82 -11.05 -11.42
N LYS A 155 9.97 -11.98 -10.97
CA LYS A 155 8.52 -11.78 -10.89
C LYS A 155 8.17 -10.69 -9.89
N VAL A 156 8.80 -10.66 -8.72
CA VAL A 156 8.61 -9.63 -7.70
C VAL A 156 8.99 -8.28 -8.28
N LYS A 157 10.19 -8.15 -8.86
CA LYS A 157 10.64 -6.90 -9.49
C LYS A 157 9.69 -6.40 -10.56
N LYS A 158 9.22 -7.28 -11.45
CA LYS A 158 8.24 -6.94 -12.50
C LYS A 158 6.90 -6.48 -11.91
N ARG A 159 6.39 -7.16 -10.87
CA ARG A 159 5.15 -6.81 -10.20
C ARG A 159 5.26 -5.50 -9.42
N THR A 160 6.35 -5.27 -8.71
CA THR A 160 6.61 -4.01 -8.00
C THR A 160 6.62 -2.84 -8.98
N SER A 161 7.34 -2.94 -10.10
CA SER A 161 7.34 -1.87 -11.11
C SER A 161 5.96 -1.63 -11.75
N GLN A 162 5.16 -2.69 -11.94
CA GLN A 162 3.78 -2.55 -12.42
C GLN A 162 2.88 -1.84 -11.39
N LEU A 163 3.04 -2.16 -10.11
CA LEU A 163 2.29 -1.52 -9.03
C LEU A 163 2.65 -0.05 -8.89
N GLU A 164 3.93 0.29 -8.94
CA GLU A 164 4.40 1.69 -8.91
C GLU A 164 3.77 2.52 -10.04
N LYS A 165 3.77 1.99 -11.27
CA LYS A 165 3.11 2.64 -12.41
C LYS A 165 1.60 2.78 -12.24
N ALA A 166 0.95 1.78 -11.65
CA ALA A 166 -0.49 1.82 -11.40
C ALA A 166 -0.85 2.87 -10.33
N ILE A 167 -0.04 2.97 -9.27
CA ILE A 167 -0.20 3.99 -8.21
C ILE A 167 -0.03 5.39 -8.79
N GLU A 168 0.99 5.61 -9.61
CA GLU A 168 1.21 6.93 -10.21
C GLU A 168 0.04 7.36 -11.10
N LYS A 169 -0.42 6.46 -11.97
CA LYS A 169 -1.60 6.71 -12.82
C LYS A 169 -2.86 7.01 -12.01
N LEU A 170 -3.06 6.33 -10.87
CA LEU A 170 -4.19 6.61 -9.99
C LEU A 170 -4.11 8.00 -9.34
N LYS A 171 -2.92 8.44 -8.94
CA LYS A 171 -2.71 9.80 -8.42
C LYS A 171 -3.02 10.85 -9.47
N GLU A 172 -2.48 10.70 -10.67
CA GLU A 172 -2.76 11.60 -11.81
C GLU A 172 -4.27 11.69 -12.10
N MET A 173 -4.95 10.54 -12.18
CA MET A 173 -6.40 10.51 -12.42
C MET A 173 -7.20 11.16 -11.29
N THR A 174 -6.75 11.01 -10.04
CA THR A 174 -7.40 11.63 -8.88
C THR A 174 -7.27 13.16 -8.92
N GLU A 175 -6.10 13.66 -9.34
CA GLU A 175 -5.86 15.10 -9.45
C GLU A 175 -6.69 15.72 -10.58
N VAL A 176 -6.73 15.07 -11.76
CA VAL A 176 -7.60 15.50 -12.87
C VAL A 176 -9.06 15.50 -12.44
N LEU A 177 -9.50 14.50 -11.68
CA LEU A 177 -10.87 14.43 -11.19
C LEU A 177 -11.20 15.59 -10.24
N LYS A 178 -10.28 15.94 -9.32
CA LYS A 178 -10.43 17.10 -8.43
C LYS A 178 -10.52 18.41 -9.21
N GLN A 179 -9.67 18.60 -10.21
CA GLN A 179 -9.70 19.77 -11.09
C GLN A 179 -11.02 19.87 -11.83
N ASN A 180 -11.49 18.78 -12.45
CA ASN A 180 -12.79 18.74 -13.12
C ASN A 180 -13.94 19.10 -12.19
N PHE A 181 -13.90 18.68 -10.91
CA PHE A 181 -14.92 19.09 -9.94
C PHE A 181 -14.89 20.58 -9.66
N GLN A 182 -13.71 21.15 -9.43
CA GLN A 182 -13.55 22.58 -9.24
C GLN A 182 -14.05 23.38 -10.45
N GLU A 183 -13.77 22.93 -11.67
CA GLU A 183 -14.28 23.55 -12.90
C GLU A 183 -15.82 23.53 -12.98
N VAL A 184 -16.47 22.44 -12.55
CA VAL A 184 -17.94 22.39 -12.48
C VAL A 184 -18.49 23.42 -11.47
N ILE A 185 -17.86 23.55 -10.29
CA ILE A 185 -18.28 24.55 -9.29
C ILE A 185 -18.12 25.97 -9.84
N VAL A 186 -17.00 26.25 -10.52
CA VAL A 186 -16.77 27.55 -11.18
C VAL A 186 -17.82 27.82 -12.25
N LEU A 187 -18.18 26.82 -13.06
CA LEU A 187 -19.22 26.94 -14.08
C LEU A 187 -20.58 27.25 -13.45
N LEU A 188 -20.98 26.50 -12.41
CA LEU A 188 -22.25 26.71 -11.72
C LEU A 188 -22.31 28.09 -11.05
N THR A 189 -21.22 28.51 -10.42
CA THR A 189 -21.12 29.87 -9.83
C THR A 189 -21.19 30.94 -10.92
N GLY A 190 -20.58 30.70 -12.08
CA GLY A 190 -20.69 31.58 -13.25
C GLY A 190 -22.12 31.72 -13.78
N ILE A 191 -22.92 30.65 -13.72
CA ILE A 191 -24.35 30.71 -14.06
C ILE A 191 -25.10 31.59 -13.04
N ILE A 192 -24.85 31.41 -11.74
CA ILE A 192 -25.47 32.26 -10.69
C ILE A 192 -25.16 33.73 -10.99
N SER A 193 -23.90 34.05 -11.30
CA SER A 193 -23.48 35.40 -11.66
C SER A 193 -24.23 35.99 -12.86
N LEU A 194 -24.47 35.19 -13.91
CA LEU A 194 -25.14 35.65 -15.13
C LEU A 194 -26.57 36.11 -14.88
N PHE A 195 -27.28 35.44 -13.99
CA PHE A 195 -28.67 35.77 -13.67
C PHE A 195 -28.77 36.81 -12.56
N HIS A 196 -27.93 36.72 -11.52
CA HIS A 196 -28.05 37.51 -10.29
C HIS A 196 -26.68 37.95 -9.77
N LYS A 197 -26.24 39.14 -10.15
CA LYS A 197 -24.92 39.69 -9.78
C LYS A 197 -24.73 39.82 -8.26
N ASP A 198 -25.76 40.29 -7.55
CA ASP A 198 -25.69 40.48 -6.10
C ASP A 198 -25.68 39.15 -5.35
N LEU A 199 -26.39 38.15 -5.87
CA LEU A 199 -26.39 36.80 -5.34
C LEU A 199 -25.01 36.15 -5.45
N ALA A 200 -24.34 36.32 -6.58
CA ALA A 200 -22.97 35.82 -6.75
C ALA A 200 -21.97 36.51 -5.81
N ALA A 201 -22.10 37.83 -5.60
CA ALA A 201 -21.27 38.56 -4.67
C ALA A 201 -21.50 38.11 -3.21
N HIS A 202 -22.77 37.87 -2.84
CA HIS A 202 -23.17 37.28 -1.56
C HIS A 202 -22.51 35.90 -1.36
N SER A 203 -22.71 34.96 -2.28
CA SER A 203 -22.14 33.61 -2.18
C SER A 203 -20.62 33.60 -1.98
N LYS A 204 -19.90 34.53 -2.61
CA LYS A 204 -18.44 34.66 -2.45
C LYS A 204 -18.04 35.14 -1.05
N ARG A 205 -18.76 36.11 -0.48
CA ARG A 205 -18.51 36.60 0.88
C ARG A 205 -18.86 35.53 1.92
N VAL A 206 -19.99 34.85 1.73
CA VAL A 206 -20.40 33.71 2.57
C VAL A 206 -19.36 32.60 2.54
N ALA A 207 -18.83 32.23 1.37
CA ALA A 207 -17.76 31.24 1.24
C ALA A 207 -16.48 31.67 1.99
N GLY A 208 -16.10 32.96 1.92
CA GLY A 208 -14.96 33.47 2.67
C GLY A 208 -15.14 33.43 4.19
N LEU A 209 -16.33 33.76 4.68
CA LEU A 209 -16.68 33.66 6.11
C LEU A 209 -16.71 32.21 6.58
N ALA A 210 -17.31 31.32 5.79
CA ALA A 210 -17.35 29.89 6.05
C ALA A 210 -15.93 29.28 6.10
N GLU A 211 -15.04 29.69 5.18
CA GLU A 211 -13.64 29.28 5.21
C GLU A 211 -12.93 29.70 6.51
N ALA A 212 -13.11 30.96 6.93
CA ALA A 212 -12.52 31.45 8.18
C ALA A 212 -13.01 30.67 9.40
N LEU A 213 -14.32 30.34 9.44
CA LEU A 213 -14.91 29.48 10.46
C LEU A 213 -14.31 28.07 10.45
N CYS A 214 -14.23 27.44 9.29
CA CYS A 214 -13.66 26.09 9.17
C CYS A 214 -12.21 26.03 9.66
N ASN A 215 -11.40 27.05 9.32
CA ASN A 215 -10.02 27.15 9.78
C ASN A 215 -9.92 27.26 11.30
N LYS A 216 -10.77 28.08 11.94
CA LYS A 216 -10.76 28.27 13.39
C LYS A 216 -11.31 27.06 14.16
N LEU A 217 -12.24 26.32 13.56
CA LEU A 217 -12.81 25.08 14.10
C LEU A 217 -11.94 23.84 13.89
N ALA A 218 -10.81 23.97 13.17
CA ALA A 218 -9.90 22.87 12.84
C ALA A 218 -10.57 21.69 12.11
N ILE A 219 -11.49 22.00 11.19
CA ILE A 219 -12.15 21.02 10.32
C ILE A 219 -11.13 20.43 9.34
N ASP A 220 -11.26 19.15 9.00
CA ASP A 220 -10.37 18.49 8.04
C ASP A 220 -10.47 19.11 6.63
N ASN A 221 -9.41 18.98 5.84
CA ASN A 221 -9.34 19.65 4.53
C ASN A 221 -10.39 19.16 3.53
N GLU A 222 -10.80 17.87 3.57
CA GLU A 222 -11.81 17.34 2.65
C GLU A 222 -13.19 17.91 3.02
N GLU A 223 -13.56 17.88 4.30
CA GLU A 223 -14.82 18.44 4.79
C GLU A 223 -14.87 19.97 4.60
N LYS A 224 -13.77 20.67 4.88
CA LYS A 224 -13.64 22.11 4.61
C LYS A 224 -13.92 22.45 3.14
N GLU A 225 -13.33 21.72 2.20
CA GLU A 225 -13.53 21.96 0.76
C GLU A 225 -15.00 21.78 0.36
N ILE A 226 -15.66 20.73 0.89
CA ILE A 226 -17.08 20.48 0.68
C ILE A 226 -17.95 21.64 1.21
N ILE A 227 -17.64 22.16 2.40
CA ILE A 227 -18.38 23.28 3.02
C ILE A 227 -18.22 24.56 2.18
N ILE A 228 -17.00 24.87 1.73
CA ILE A 228 -16.73 26.05 0.92
C ILE A 228 -17.45 25.97 -0.43
N GLN A 229 -17.41 24.80 -1.09
CA GLN A 229 -18.15 24.58 -2.34
C GLN A 229 -19.66 24.69 -2.13
N ALA A 230 -20.19 24.18 -1.02
CA ALA A 230 -21.60 24.36 -0.67
C ALA A 230 -21.95 25.83 -0.43
N ALA A 231 -21.06 26.60 0.20
CA ALA A 231 -21.25 28.03 0.40
C ALA A 231 -21.31 28.82 -0.92
N PHE A 232 -20.51 28.46 -1.93
CA PHE A 232 -20.63 29.09 -3.26
C PHE A 232 -21.98 28.81 -3.94
N LEU A 233 -22.58 27.65 -3.67
CA LEU A 233 -23.76 27.14 -4.37
C LEU A 233 -25.05 27.14 -3.54
N HIS A 234 -25.04 27.61 -2.29
CA HIS A 234 -26.17 27.47 -1.36
C HIS A 234 -27.48 28.03 -1.93
N ASP A 235 -27.40 29.14 -2.65
CA ASP A 235 -28.54 29.81 -3.29
C ASP A 235 -28.72 29.46 -4.78
N ILE A 236 -28.10 28.40 -5.31
CA ILE A 236 -28.28 27.99 -6.71
C ILE A 236 -29.75 27.69 -7.07
N GLY A 237 -30.57 27.34 -6.07
CA GLY A 237 -32.02 27.17 -6.24
C GLY A 237 -32.76 28.47 -6.61
N LEU A 238 -32.14 29.64 -6.41
CA LEU A 238 -32.70 30.95 -6.72
C LEU A 238 -32.32 31.46 -8.12
N VAL A 239 -31.59 30.70 -8.95
CA VAL A 239 -31.18 31.15 -10.31
C VAL A 239 -32.37 31.60 -11.17
N GLY A 240 -33.53 30.95 -11.03
CA GLY A 240 -34.77 31.34 -11.73
C GLY A 240 -35.67 32.34 -11.00
N ALA A 241 -35.24 32.87 -9.85
CA ALA A 241 -36.03 33.80 -9.05
C ALA A 241 -36.03 35.22 -9.65
N SER A 242 -37.10 35.99 -9.39
CA SER A 242 -37.10 37.44 -9.64
C SER A 242 -36.33 38.17 -8.53
N GLU A 243 -35.93 39.42 -8.80
CA GLU A 243 -35.25 40.27 -7.83
C GLU A 243 -36.02 40.42 -6.52
N GLU A 244 -37.34 40.56 -6.59
CA GLU A 244 -38.21 40.65 -5.42
C GLU A 244 -38.04 39.46 -4.47
N ILE A 245 -37.83 38.25 -4.99
CA ILE A 245 -37.74 37.02 -4.18
C ILE A 245 -36.43 36.95 -3.38
N TYR A 246 -35.28 37.31 -3.98
CA TYR A 246 -33.98 37.15 -3.30
C TYR A 246 -33.54 38.41 -2.52
N SER A 247 -34.02 39.59 -2.91
CA SER A 247 -33.69 40.88 -2.28
C SER A 247 -34.77 41.37 -1.31
N GLY A 248 -36.00 40.89 -1.46
CA GLY A 248 -37.16 41.36 -0.70
C GLY A 248 -37.24 40.77 0.70
N ASN A 249 -38.06 41.41 1.53
CA ASN A 249 -38.45 40.85 2.81
C ASN A 249 -39.45 39.69 2.58
N ILE A 250 -39.09 38.48 2.99
CA ILE A 250 -39.89 37.26 2.86
C ILE A 250 -41.33 37.46 3.37
N ASP A 251 -41.51 38.22 4.46
CA ASP A 251 -42.83 38.49 5.05
C ASP A 251 -43.73 39.34 4.16
N LYS A 252 -43.13 40.11 3.25
CA LYS A 252 -43.83 40.99 2.29
C LYS A 252 -44.05 40.33 0.92
N LEU A 253 -43.48 39.15 0.68
CA LEU A 253 -43.67 38.42 -0.57
C LEU A 253 -45.10 37.87 -0.66
N ASP A 254 -45.62 37.85 -1.90
CA ASP A 254 -46.83 37.08 -2.21
C ASP A 254 -46.61 35.59 -1.91
N GLU A 255 -47.69 34.83 -1.81
CA GLU A 255 -47.65 33.41 -1.44
C GLU A 255 -46.77 32.56 -2.39
N LYS A 256 -46.83 32.83 -3.70
CA LYS A 256 -46.08 32.06 -4.71
C LYS A 256 -44.58 32.37 -4.61
N SER A 257 -44.22 33.63 -4.51
CA SER A 257 -42.86 34.14 -4.35
C SER A 257 -42.23 33.66 -3.04
N ARG A 258 -43.01 33.68 -1.95
CA ARG A 258 -42.61 33.15 -0.64
C ARG A 258 -42.37 31.64 -0.69
N ASN A 259 -43.28 30.88 -1.30
CA ASN A 259 -43.11 29.44 -1.48
C ASN A 259 -41.88 29.13 -2.33
N PHE A 260 -41.65 29.89 -3.41
CA PHE A 260 -40.43 29.73 -4.22
C PHE A 260 -39.16 29.90 -3.37
N TYR A 261 -39.11 30.96 -2.54
CA TYR A 261 -38.01 31.16 -1.61
C TYR A 261 -37.89 29.98 -0.63
N LEU A 262 -38.95 29.55 0.05
CA LEU A 262 -38.86 28.45 1.03
C LEU A 262 -38.43 27.11 0.41
N TYR A 263 -38.70 26.88 -0.87
CA TYR A 263 -38.31 25.67 -1.59
C TYR A 263 -36.93 25.75 -2.27
N HIS A 264 -36.27 26.91 -2.33
CA HIS A 264 -34.97 27.03 -3.01
C HIS A 264 -33.90 26.08 -2.47
N PRO A 265 -33.84 25.70 -1.17
CA PRO A 265 -32.83 24.72 -0.71
C PRO A 265 -33.08 23.33 -1.30
N VAL A 266 -34.36 22.96 -1.47
CA VAL A 266 -34.77 21.70 -2.09
C VAL A 266 -34.47 21.70 -3.59
N ILE A 267 -34.70 22.84 -4.26
CA ILE A 267 -34.36 23.01 -5.68
C ILE A 267 -32.84 22.91 -5.86
N GLY A 268 -32.06 23.61 -5.02
CA GLY A 268 -30.60 23.58 -5.04
C GLY A 268 -30.05 22.17 -4.81
N GLU A 269 -30.59 21.44 -3.84
CA GLU A 269 -30.25 20.03 -3.61
C GLU A 269 -30.55 19.15 -4.83
N LYS A 270 -31.69 19.33 -5.50
CA LYS A 270 -32.03 18.58 -6.72
C LYS A 270 -31.09 18.89 -7.88
N ILE A 271 -30.72 20.16 -8.08
CA ILE A 271 -29.80 20.59 -9.14
C ILE A 271 -28.42 19.98 -8.90
N VAL A 272 -27.84 20.21 -7.72
CA VAL A 272 -26.48 19.79 -7.41
C VAL A 272 -26.39 18.28 -7.20
N GLY A 273 -27.40 17.69 -6.56
CA GLY A 273 -27.49 16.26 -6.25
C GLY A 273 -27.69 15.35 -7.48
N ALA A 274 -28.02 15.92 -8.64
CA ALA A 274 -28.02 15.20 -9.92
C ALA A 274 -26.63 14.59 -10.23
N VAL A 275 -25.56 15.25 -9.78
CA VAL A 275 -24.19 14.73 -9.86
C VAL A 275 -23.89 13.94 -8.59
N LYS A 276 -23.69 12.61 -8.73
CA LYS A 276 -23.50 11.69 -7.59
C LYS A 276 -22.39 12.13 -6.63
N THR A 277 -21.29 12.67 -7.15
CA THR A 277 -20.14 13.10 -6.35
C THR A 277 -20.40 14.41 -5.58
N LEU A 278 -21.36 15.24 -6.01
CA LEU A 278 -21.73 16.49 -5.33
C LEU A 278 -22.83 16.29 -4.28
N ARG A 279 -23.29 15.07 -4.00
CA ARG A 279 -24.37 14.82 -3.03
C ARG A 279 -24.07 15.29 -1.61
N LYS A 280 -22.80 15.24 -1.18
CA LYS A 280 -22.38 15.79 0.13
C LYS A 280 -22.63 17.30 0.18
N ILE A 281 -22.29 18.01 -0.90
CA ILE A 281 -22.51 19.45 -1.09
C ILE A 281 -24.02 19.73 -1.14
N ALA A 282 -24.76 19.00 -1.97
CA ALA A 282 -26.22 19.13 -2.11
C ALA A 282 -26.95 18.96 -0.77
N ARG A 283 -26.48 18.04 0.08
CA ARG A 283 -27.02 17.84 1.43
C ARG A 283 -26.82 19.09 2.30
N ILE A 284 -25.66 19.72 2.25
CA ILE A 284 -25.41 20.98 2.99
C ILE A 284 -26.33 22.08 2.46
N ILE A 285 -26.43 22.22 1.13
CA ILE A 285 -27.32 23.17 0.46
C ILE A 285 -28.78 22.98 0.90
N ARG A 286 -29.26 21.75 1.05
CA ARG A 286 -30.65 21.53 1.49
C ARG A 286 -30.97 22.14 2.84
N PHE A 287 -30.02 22.09 3.77
CA PHE A 287 -30.25 22.35 5.19
C PHE A 287 -29.72 23.69 5.67
N HIS A 288 -29.21 24.55 4.78
CA HIS A 288 -28.56 25.80 5.19
C HIS A 288 -29.52 26.86 5.79
N HIS A 289 -30.84 26.65 5.72
CA HIS A 289 -31.87 27.44 6.41
C HIS A 289 -32.49 26.74 7.63
N GLU A 290 -31.94 25.59 8.04
CA GLU A 290 -32.36 24.96 9.29
C GLU A 290 -31.88 25.80 10.48
N GLU A 291 -32.76 26.00 11.45
CA GLU A 291 -32.47 26.75 12.67
C GLU A 291 -32.12 25.77 13.78
N TYR A 292 -31.17 26.11 14.64
CA TYR A 292 -30.69 25.24 15.72
C TYR A 292 -31.82 24.64 16.60
N ASN A 293 -32.88 25.42 16.85
CA ASN A 293 -34.06 25.03 17.62
C ASN A 293 -35.13 24.24 16.83
N GLY A 294 -34.93 24.03 15.53
CA GLY A 294 -35.86 23.36 14.61
C GLY A 294 -37.06 24.18 14.15
N THR A 295 -36.98 25.52 14.19
CA THR A 295 -38.00 26.39 13.57
C THR A 295 -37.68 26.77 12.13
N GLY A 296 -36.56 26.28 11.59
CA GLY A 296 -36.10 26.56 10.23
C GLY A 296 -36.86 25.79 9.16
N PHE A 297 -36.28 25.75 7.96
CA PHE A 297 -36.84 25.07 6.79
C PHE A 297 -35.69 24.47 5.96
N PRO A 298 -35.96 23.49 5.07
CA PRO A 298 -37.27 22.94 4.70
C PRO A 298 -37.80 21.85 5.64
N ASP A 299 -36.94 21.16 6.39
CA ASP A 299 -37.27 19.90 7.07
C ASP A 299 -37.42 20.04 8.59
N LYS A 300 -37.14 21.22 9.15
CA LYS A 300 -37.29 21.56 10.59
C LYS A 300 -36.41 20.67 11.47
N LEU A 301 -35.19 20.44 11.02
CA LEU A 301 -34.20 19.66 11.75
C LEU A 301 -33.78 20.37 13.04
N ARG A 302 -33.53 19.59 14.08
CA ARG A 302 -33.01 20.06 15.37
C ARG A 302 -31.56 19.63 15.55
N ASN A 303 -30.90 20.28 16.50
CA ASN A 303 -29.55 20.00 17.01
C ASN A 303 -29.09 18.52 16.84
N GLY A 304 -27.87 18.35 16.35
CA GLY A 304 -27.23 17.05 16.08
C GLY A 304 -27.66 16.38 14.77
N ARG A 305 -28.74 16.87 14.10
CA ARG A 305 -29.16 16.36 12.78
C ARG A 305 -28.84 17.31 11.63
N ILE A 306 -28.61 18.59 11.92
CA ILE A 306 -28.21 19.59 10.92
C ILE A 306 -26.72 19.37 10.61
N PRO A 307 -26.31 19.16 9.34
CA PRO A 307 -24.90 19.01 8.98
C PRO A 307 -24.09 20.23 9.43
N LEU A 308 -22.87 20.02 9.94
CA LEU A 308 -21.99 21.09 10.42
C LEU A 308 -21.81 22.20 9.37
N GLY A 309 -21.57 21.81 8.12
CA GLY A 309 -21.47 22.74 6.99
C GLY A 309 -22.69 23.65 6.81
N ALA A 310 -23.90 23.13 7.04
CA ALA A 310 -25.12 23.92 6.91
C ALA A 310 -25.24 24.95 8.03
N GLN A 311 -24.82 24.59 9.25
CA GLN A 311 -24.78 25.51 10.39
C GLN A 311 -23.75 26.63 10.18
N ILE A 312 -22.58 26.30 9.61
CA ILE A 312 -21.53 27.27 9.25
C ILE A 312 -22.01 28.23 8.16
N ILE A 313 -22.70 27.71 7.12
CA ILE A 313 -23.24 28.56 6.06
C ILE A 313 -24.36 29.45 6.58
N LYS A 314 -25.25 28.95 7.45
CA LYS A 314 -26.35 29.71 8.04
C LYS A 314 -25.86 30.99 8.73
N ILE A 315 -24.91 30.86 9.66
CA ILE A 315 -24.36 32.02 10.38
C ILE A 315 -23.62 32.99 9.45
N ALA A 316 -22.90 32.46 8.44
CA ALA A 316 -22.17 33.28 7.48
C ALA A 316 -23.11 34.06 6.53
N SER A 317 -24.17 33.40 6.05
CA SER A 317 -25.19 34.00 5.17
C SER A 317 -26.02 35.04 5.91
N ASP A 318 -26.50 34.73 7.11
CA ASP A 318 -27.28 35.68 7.92
C ASP A 318 -26.47 36.93 8.28
N PHE A 319 -25.18 36.76 8.62
CA PHE A 319 -24.30 37.90 8.88
C PHE A 319 -24.11 38.76 7.63
N ASP A 320 -23.89 38.16 6.45
CA ASP A 320 -23.79 38.89 5.19
C ASP A 320 -25.09 39.66 4.88
N ASP A 321 -26.24 39.01 5.04
CA ASP A 321 -27.56 39.61 4.83
C ASP A 321 -27.82 40.77 5.79
N PHE A 322 -27.41 40.66 7.06
CA PHE A 322 -27.48 41.76 8.02
C PHE A 322 -26.66 42.96 7.56
N ARG A 323 -25.45 42.73 7.04
CA ARG A 323 -24.55 43.79 6.60
C ARG A 323 -24.99 44.45 5.30
N PHE A 324 -25.39 43.65 4.31
CA PHE A 324 -25.58 44.14 2.94
C PHE A 324 -27.04 44.30 2.54
N LYS A 325 -27.94 43.39 2.94
CA LYS A 325 -29.39 43.54 2.65
C LYS A 325 -30.09 44.45 3.65
N ARG A 326 -29.72 44.38 4.93
CA ARG A 326 -30.32 45.21 6.00
C ARG A 326 -29.52 46.47 6.34
N GLY A 327 -28.30 46.60 5.83
CA GLY A 327 -27.46 47.79 6.03
C GLY A 327 -26.99 48.00 7.47
N LEU A 328 -26.93 46.94 8.29
CA LEU A 328 -26.49 47.03 9.68
C LEU A 328 -24.98 47.27 9.79
N SER A 329 -24.58 47.94 10.88
CA SER A 329 -23.17 48.07 11.25
C SER A 329 -22.58 46.68 11.60
N ILE A 330 -21.23 46.57 11.67
CA ILE A 330 -20.57 45.34 12.13
C ILE A 330 -21.11 44.96 13.51
N ASP A 331 -21.14 45.93 14.43
CA ASP A 331 -21.51 45.70 15.82
C ASP A 331 -22.98 45.28 15.96
N ASP A 332 -23.88 45.92 15.22
CA ASP A 332 -25.31 45.56 15.23
C ASP A 332 -25.56 44.18 14.61
N ALA A 333 -24.85 43.84 13.53
CA ALA A 333 -24.92 42.52 12.94
C ALA A 333 -24.38 41.44 13.90
N LEU A 334 -23.26 41.70 14.58
CA LEU A 334 -22.72 40.78 15.58
C LEU A 334 -23.64 40.63 16.79
N LYS A 335 -24.29 41.73 17.22
CA LYS A 335 -25.30 41.70 18.27
C LYS A 335 -26.48 40.82 17.87
N ALA A 336 -27.00 40.96 16.65
CA ALA A 336 -28.08 40.12 16.14
C ALA A 336 -27.69 38.63 16.06
N ILE A 337 -26.46 38.32 15.62
CA ILE A 337 -25.93 36.94 15.61
C ILE A 337 -25.86 36.38 17.04
N LYS A 338 -25.37 37.17 18.00
CA LYS A 338 -25.27 36.78 19.41
C LYS A 338 -26.65 36.54 20.05
N GLU A 339 -27.63 37.39 19.77
CA GLU A 339 -29.02 37.24 20.22
C GLU A 339 -29.70 36.00 19.62
N GLY A 340 -29.26 35.55 18.43
CA GLY A 340 -29.73 34.31 17.79
C GLY A 340 -29.10 33.02 18.34
N SER A 341 -28.14 33.09 19.27
CA SER A 341 -27.53 31.90 19.88
C SER A 341 -28.56 31.01 20.58
N TYR A 342 -28.42 29.68 20.48
CA TYR A 342 -29.38 28.66 20.94
C TYR A 342 -30.75 28.65 20.24
N LYS A 343 -31.07 29.67 19.43
CA LYS A 343 -32.29 29.74 18.63
C LYS A 343 -31.99 29.35 17.19
N SER A 344 -31.22 30.20 16.53
CA SER A 344 -30.87 30.08 15.12
C SER A 344 -29.55 29.36 14.91
N TYR A 345 -28.60 29.59 15.80
CA TYR A 345 -27.23 29.14 15.62
C TYR A 345 -26.77 28.25 16.77
N ASP A 346 -25.85 27.34 16.46
CA ASP A 346 -25.11 26.61 17.47
C ASP A 346 -24.23 27.58 18.29
N PRO A 347 -24.31 27.54 19.64
CA PRO A 347 -23.53 28.42 20.51
C PRO A 347 -22.01 28.36 20.29
N ASP A 348 -21.45 27.19 19.99
CA ASP A 348 -20.02 27.02 19.80
C ASP A 348 -19.56 27.65 18.49
N ILE A 349 -20.39 27.58 17.45
CA ILE A 349 -20.15 28.25 16.17
C ILE A 349 -20.25 29.77 16.36
N VAL A 350 -21.24 30.27 17.11
CA VAL A 350 -21.37 31.70 17.44
C VAL A 350 -20.13 32.20 18.17
N ASN A 351 -19.71 31.50 19.22
CA ASN A 351 -18.52 31.86 19.99
C ASN A 351 -17.26 31.93 19.11
N THR A 352 -17.13 30.99 18.18
CA THR A 352 -16.01 30.96 17.23
C THR A 352 -16.08 32.11 16.22
N PHE A 353 -17.28 32.38 15.68
CA PHE A 353 -17.51 33.49 14.75
C PHE A 353 -17.15 34.84 15.37
N MET A 354 -17.57 35.08 16.62
CA MET A 354 -17.26 36.30 17.35
C MET A 354 -15.75 36.51 17.55
N LYS A 355 -15.01 35.43 17.86
CA LYS A 355 -13.54 35.47 17.99
C LYS A 355 -12.84 35.82 16.67
N ILE A 356 -13.32 35.30 15.55
CA ILE A 356 -12.76 35.62 14.23
C ILE A 356 -12.92 37.11 13.95
N GLN A 357 -14.10 37.67 14.21
CA GLN A 357 -14.37 39.09 13.95
C GLN A 357 -13.56 40.01 14.88
N SER A 358 -13.31 39.61 16.13
CA SER A 358 -12.39 40.37 17.00
C SER A 358 -10.94 40.28 16.53
N ASP A 359 -10.47 39.11 16.10
CA ASP A 359 -9.09 38.89 15.65
C ASP A 359 -8.79 39.64 14.34
N SER A 360 -9.74 39.68 13.39
CA SER A 360 -9.62 40.41 12.13
C SER A 360 -9.49 41.93 12.29
N SER A 361 -9.92 42.49 13.42
CA SER A 361 -9.69 43.89 13.79
C SER A 361 -8.22 44.23 14.06
N THR A 362 -7.36 43.21 14.21
CA THR A 362 -6.02 43.35 14.83
C THR A 362 -4.85 42.93 13.93
N GLN A 363 -5.09 42.47 12.69
CA GLN A 363 -4.02 42.01 11.79
C GLN A 363 -3.46 43.12 10.89
N GLN A 364 -2.15 43.36 11.03
CA GLN A 364 -1.29 44.22 10.20
C GLN A 364 -1.46 43.94 8.71
N LYS A 365 -1.87 44.97 7.95
CA LYS A 365 -1.90 44.97 6.49
C LYS A 365 -0.47 45.05 5.95
N SER A 366 -0.02 44.04 5.19
CA SER A 366 0.95 44.30 4.11
C SER A 366 0.38 45.42 3.21
N PRO A 367 1.20 46.26 2.55
CA PRO A 367 0.66 47.33 1.72
C PRO A 367 -0.10 46.72 0.54
N ILE A 368 -1.41 46.62 0.69
CA ILE A 368 -2.37 46.32 -0.36
C ILE A 368 -2.53 47.61 -1.15
N THR A 369 -2.21 47.57 -2.44
CA THR A 369 -2.38 48.72 -3.32
C THR A 369 -3.66 48.53 -4.13
N ARG A 370 -4.46 49.59 -4.24
CA ARG A 370 -5.61 49.63 -5.16
C ARG A 370 -5.16 50.20 -6.49
N ILE A 371 -5.42 49.46 -7.56
CA ILE A 371 -5.08 49.86 -8.92
C ILE A 371 -6.28 49.62 -9.84
N LYS A 372 -6.44 50.40 -10.90
CA LYS A 372 -7.53 50.16 -11.86
C LYS A 372 -7.24 48.91 -12.68
N VAL A 373 -8.29 48.20 -13.10
CA VAL A 373 -8.15 46.98 -13.93
C VAL A 373 -7.34 47.24 -15.21
N LYS A 374 -7.45 48.42 -15.81
CA LYS A 374 -6.66 48.81 -16.99
C LYS A 374 -5.16 49.00 -16.73
N ASP A 375 -4.78 49.22 -15.48
CA ASP A 375 -3.42 49.55 -15.07
C ASP A 375 -2.68 48.32 -14.51
N LEU A 376 -3.29 47.13 -14.59
CA LEU A 376 -2.65 45.86 -14.19
C LEU A 376 -1.46 45.53 -15.10
N GLN A 377 -0.37 45.06 -14.47
CA GLN A 377 0.89 44.70 -15.14
C GLN A 377 1.33 43.28 -14.74
N PRO A 378 2.17 42.63 -15.57
CA PRO A 378 2.74 41.34 -15.21
C PRO A 378 3.51 41.40 -13.88
N GLY A 379 3.44 40.33 -13.08
CA GLY A 379 4.10 40.26 -11.77
C GLY A 379 3.28 40.81 -10.59
N MET A 380 2.13 41.44 -10.84
CA MET A 380 1.19 41.81 -9.79
C MET A 380 0.43 40.57 -9.30
N TYR A 381 0.33 40.37 -7.99
CA TYR A 381 -0.50 39.33 -7.41
C TYR A 381 -1.88 39.88 -7.11
N LEU A 382 -2.89 39.38 -7.84
CA LEU A 382 -4.25 39.88 -7.73
C LEU A 382 -4.90 39.33 -6.45
N ILE A 383 -5.22 40.21 -5.50
CA ILE A 383 -5.92 39.84 -4.26
C ILE A 383 -7.43 39.74 -4.53
N ASP A 384 -7.95 40.61 -5.38
CA ASP A 384 -9.33 40.61 -5.82
C ASP A 384 -9.58 39.64 -6.99
N GLU A 385 -10.83 39.55 -7.42
CA GLU A 385 -11.20 38.91 -8.68
C GLU A 385 -11.60 39.96 -9.72
N ILE A 386 -11.40 39.65 -11.00
CA ILE A 386 -11.87 40.47 -12.11
C ILE A 386 -13.11 39.80 -12.69
N THR A 387 -14.23 40.51 -12.64
CA THR A 387 -15.52 40.06 -13.18
C THR A 387 -16.00 41.01 -14.27
N LEU A 388 -16.69 40.46 -15.28
CA LEU A 388 -17.42 41.25 -16.27
C LEU A 388 -18.56 42.03 -15.62
N GLU A 389 -19.14 42.99 -16.35
CA GLU A 389 -20.25 43.81 -15.81
C GLU A 389 -21.46 42.97 -15.35
N ASN A 390 -21.71 41.87 -16.05
CA ASN A 390 -22.74 40.87 -15.75
C ASN A 390 -22.32 39.84 -14.69
N GLY A 391 -21.23 40.07 -13.95
CA GLY A 391 -20.81 39.23 -12.82
C GLY A 391 -20.01 37.97 -13.18
N VAL A 392 -19.85 37.64 -14.46
CA VAL A 392 -19.05 36.47 -14.89
C VAL A 392 -17.58 36.64 -14.47
N LEU A 393 -17.01 35.62 -13.84
CA LEU A 393 -15.61 35.61 -13.43
C LEU A 393 -14.67 35.52 -14.64
N LEU A 394 -13.82 36.53 -14.81
CA LEU A 394 -12.82 36.56 -15.87
C LEU A 394 -11.44 36.13 -15.37
N VAL A 395 -11.05 36.60 -14.18
CA VAL A 395 -9.78 36.27 -13.52
C VAL A 395 -10.07 35.98 -12.04
N PRO A 396 -9.75 34.78 -11.52
CA PRO A 396 -9.95 34.44 -10.11
C PRO A 396 -8.99 35.22 -9.20
N LYS A 397 -9.36 35.33 -7.93
CA LYS A 397 -8.48 35.86 -6.89
C LYS A 397 -7.27 34.97 -6.65
N GLY A 398 -6.17 35.56 -6.17
CA GLY A 398 -4.96 34.84 -5.79
C GLY A 398 -4.11 34.38 -6.97
N VAL A 399 -4.24 35.05 -8.12
CA VAL A 399 -3.51 34.71 -9.34
C VAL A 399 -2.42 35.75 -9.60
N LEU A 400 -1.26 35.26 -10.02
CA LEU A 400 -0.20 36.10 -10.57
C LEU A 400 -0.63 36.62 -11.94
N ILE A 401 -0.66 37.94 -12.12
CA ILE A 401 -0.95 38.53 -13.42
C ILE A 401 0.21 38.22 -14.37
N GLU A 402 -0.09 37.43 -15.40
CA GLU A 402 0.80 37.08 -16.51
C GLU A 402 0.29 37.70 -17.82
N GLU A 403 1.11 37.75 -18.87
CA GLU A 403 0.72 38.32 -20.16
C GLU A 403 -0.55 37.70 -20.76
N VAL A 404 -0.75 36.39 -20.54
CA VAL A 404 -1.95 35.66 -21.00
C VAL A 404 -3.22 36.21 -20.34
N ILE A 405 -3.15 36.57 -19.06
CA ILE A 405 -4.27 37.11 -18.29
C ILE A 405 -4.58 38.53 -18.76
N LEU A 406 -3.56 39.37 -19.00
CA LEU A 406 -3.75 40.71 -19.54
C LEU A 406 -4.37 40.68 -20.94
N LYS A 407 -3.96 39.73 -21.78
CA LYS A 407 -4.58 39.52 -23.10
C LYS A 407 -6.05 39.16 -22.95
N LYS A 408 -6.39 38.29 -22.01
CA LYS A 408 -7.78 37.93 -21.67
C LYS A 408 -8.59 39.14 -21.20
N ILE A 409 -8.05 39.97 -20.31
CA ILE A 409 -8.70 41.23 -19.86
C ILE A 409 -8.94 42.16 -21.05
N LYS A 410 -7.95 42.31 -21.95
CA LYS A 410 -8.07 43.14 -23.15
C LYS A 410 -9.16 42.63 -24.12
N THR A 411 -9.26 41.31 -24.31
CA THR A 411 -10.31 40.70 -25.15
C THR A 411 -11.72 41.04 -24.66
N PHE A 412 -11.93 41.15 -23.35
CA PHE A 412 -13.23 41.46 -22.74
C PHE A 412 -13.36 42.93 -22.31
N SER A 413 -12.48 43.81 -22.79
CA SER A 413 -12.41 45.22 -22.37
C SER A 413 -13.72 45.99 -22.56
N SER A 414 -14.52 45.67 -23.59
CA SER A 414 -15.83 46.27 -23.84
C SER A 414 -16.94 45.82 -22.88
N LEU A 415 -16.71 44.74 -22.14
CA LEU A 415 -17.64 44.13 -21.18
C LEU A 415 -17.13 44.24 -19.73
N LEU A 416 -16.06 45.02 -19.52
CA LEU A 416 -15.40 45.25 -18.24
C LEU A 416 -15.51 46.72 -17.84
N ARG A 417 -15.64 46.96 -16.53
CA ARG A 417 -15.36 48.28 -15.97
C ARG A 417 -13.86 48.45 -15.79
N LEU A 418 -13.18 48.89 -16.84
CA LEU A 418 -11.73 49.11 -16.85
C LEU A 418 -11.25 50.11 -15.80
N ASP A 419 -12.11 51.05 -15.39
CA ASP A 419 -11.82 52.01 -14.32
C ASP A 419 -12.14 51.50 -12.91
N ARG A 420 -12.67 50.28 -12.77
CA ARG A 420 -12.87 49.65 -11.45
C ARG A 420 -11.51 49.41 -10.80
N GLU A 421 -11.42 49.73 -9.52
CA GLU A 421 -10.23 49.43 -8.71
C GLU A 421 -10.27 47.98 -8.21
N VAL A 422 -9.10 47.35 -8.22
CA VAL A 422 -8.84 46.01 -7.68
C VAL A 422 -7.63 46.08 -6.74
N GLU A 423 -7.67 45.27 -5.70
CA GLU A 423 -6.58 45.12 -4.74
C GLU A 423 -5.52 44.16 -5.25
N ILE A 424 -4.26 44.60 -5.18
CA ILE A 424 -3.09 43.82 -5.57
C ILE A 424 -2.04 43.80 -4.46
N LYS A 425 -1.20 42.77 -4.49
CA LYS A 425 0.08 42.72 -3.78
C LYS A 425 1.20 42.75 -4.81
N HIS A 426 2.19 43.61 -4.60
CA HIS A 426 3.45 43.49 -5.33
C HIS A 426 4.24 42.32 -4.73
N ILE A 427 4.60 41.36 -5.57
CA ILE A 427 5.60 40.37 -5.19
C ILE A 427 6.93 41.07 -5.39
N GLU A 428 7.64 41.37 -4.30
CA GLU A 428 9.03 41.80 -4.41
C GLU A 428 9.81 40.64 -5.06
N GLU A 429 10.46 40.90 -6.19
CA GLU A 429 11.45 40.00 -6.78
C GLU A 429 12.64 39.90 -5.82
N ASN A 430 12.50 39.07 -4.79
CA ASN A 430 13.58 38.66 -3.90
C ASN A 430 13.15 37.40 -3.15
N VAL A 431 13.25 36.23 -3.80
CA VAL A 431 13.94 35.03 -3.30
C VAL A 431 14.20 34.12 -4.52
N VAL A 432 15.50 33.99 -4.85
CA VAL A 432 16.23 32.97 -5.64
C VAL A 432 15.44 32.05 -6.57
#